data_AF-A0A1S7SDG3-F1
#
_entry.id   AF-A0A1S7SDG3-F1
#
_cell.length_a   1.000
_cell.length_b   1.000
_cell.length_c   1.000
_cell.angle_alpha   90.00
_cell.angle_beta   90.00
_cell.angle_gamma   90.00
#
_symmetry.space_group_name_H-M   'P 1'
#
loop_
_entity.id
_entity.type
_entity.pdbx_description
1 polymer ?
#
loop_
_entity_poly.entity_id
_entity_poly.type
_entity_poly.pdbx_seq_one_letter_code
_entity_poly.pdbx_strand_id
1 'polypeptide(L)'
;MPCREGTGIQIYHGGKGLMLRRYWRTDCPSCPLKARCTTGKERRITRWEHEHLIDAMYSRMEDNPSLMRTRRCTVEHPFGTIKAWMGSTHFQMRRLKNVRTEMALHVLAYNIKRMINMIGAGALIRAMAA
;
A
#
# COMPACT_ATOMS: atom_id res chain seq x y z
N MET A 1 20.19 14.64 5.64
CA MET A 1 19.22 14.72 4.54
C MET A 1 18.51 16.09 4.59
N PRO A 2 19.05 17.17 3.99
CA PRO A 2 18.74 18.51 4.50
C PRO A 2 17.51 19.22 3.91
N CYS A 3 16.96 18.85 2.75
CA CYS A 3 16.01 19.73 2.03
C CYS A 3 14.51 19.38 2.19
N ARG A 4 14.10 18.60 3.20
CA ARG A 4 12.67 18.22 3.39
C ARG A 4 11.78 19.40 3.82
N GLU A 5 12.35 20.38 4.52
CA GLU A 5 11.65 21.57 5.03
C GLU A 5 12.13 22.79 4.26
N GLY A 6 11.76 22.87 2.98
CA GLY A 6 12.12 23.99 2.11
C GLY A 6 11.55 25.32 2.61
N THR A 7 12.20 26.44 2.25
CA THR A 7 11.68 27.79 2.52
C THR A 7 10.45 28.13 1.66
N GLY A 8 10.26 27.43 0.54
CA GLY A 8 9.07 27.51 -0.30
C GLY A 8 8.28 26.20 -0.32
N ILE A 9 6.95 26.31 -0.28
CA ILE A 9 5.99 25.20 -0.41
C ILE A 9 4.97 25.54 -1.48
N GLN A 10 4.77 24.63 -2.43
CA GLN A 10 3.68 24.68 -3.41
C GLN A 10 2.79 23.46 -3.26
N ILE A 11 1.48 23.66 -3.10
CA ILE A 11 0.49 22.59 -3.04
C ILE A 11 -0.20 22.48 -4.40
N TYR A 12 -0.33 21.26 -4.93
CA TYR A 12 -1.04 21.01 -6.19
C TYR A 12 -1.68 19.62 -6.22
N HIS A 13 -2.71 19.45 -7.04
CA HIS A 13 -3.33 18.15 -7.28
C HIS A 13 -2.56 17.39 -8.36
N GLY A 14 -2.05 16.21 -8.02
CA GLY A 14 -1.45 15.29 -8.98
C GLY A 14 -2.51 14.59 -9.83
N GLY A 15 -2.10 13.96 -10.94
CA GLY A 15 -2.99 13.33 -11.93
C GLY A 15 -3.86 12.16 -11.45
N LYS A 16 -3.83 11.83 -10.15
CA LYS A 16 -4.70 10.83 -9.49
C LYS A 16 -5.55 11.42 -8.35
N GLY A 17 -5.71 12.75 -8.30
CA GLY A 17 -6.40 13.44 -7.19
C GLY A 17 -5.59 13.53 -5.90
N LEU A 18 -4.33 13.10 -5.91
CA LEU A 18 -3.45 13.17 -4.74
C LEU A 18 -3.01 14.62 -4.48
N MET A 19 -3.13 15.08 -3.24
CA MET A 19 -2.56 16.37 -2.84
C MET A 19 -1.05 16.24 -2.62
N LEU A 20 -0.28 16.96 -3.42
CA LEU A 20 1.17 16.94 -3.43
C LEU A 20 1.70 18.27 -2.91
N ARG A 21 2.72 18.20 -2.04
CA ARG A 21 3.47 19.33 -1.53
C ARG A 21 4.86 19.33 -2.16
N ARG A 22 5.22 20.42 -2.85
CA ARG A 22 6.53 20.59 -3.47
C ARG A 22 7.35 21.58 -2.66
N TYR A 23 8.52 21.14 -2.24
CA TYR A 23 9.45 21.89 -1.41
C TYR A 23 10.67 22.28 -2.23
N TRP A 24 11.17 23.50 -2.01
CA TRP A 24 12.47 23.96 -2.48
C TRP A 24 13.06 24.94 -1.48
N ARG A 25 14.38 25.17 -1.53
CA ARG A 25 15.01 26.27 -0.81
C ARG A 25 15.60 27.26 -1.78
N THR A 26 15.46 28.54 -1.43
CA THR A 26 16.06 29.68 -2.13
C THR A 26 17.59 29.73 -1.99
N ASP A 27 18.15 29.15 -0.91
CA ASP A 27 19.60 29.05 -0.66
C ASP A 27 20.27 27.87 -1.38
N CYS A 28 19.52 27.08 -2.16
CA CYS A 28 20.04 25.92 -2.87
C CYS A 28 21.21 26.24 -3.82
N PRO A 29 21.26 27.41 -4.51
CA PRO A 29 22.40 27.77 -5.36
C PRO A 29 23.72 27.89 -4.60
N SER A 30 23.69 28.37 -3.34
CA SER A 30 24.85 28.52 -2.45
C SER A 30 25.13 27.28 -1.60
N CYS A 31 24.38 26.19 -1.79
CA CYS A 31 24.54 24.98 -0.99
C CYS A 31 25.84 24.23 -1.39
N PRO A 32 26.75 23.94 -0.44
CA PRO A 32 28.00 23.24 -0.74
C PRO A 32 27.78 21.79 -1.24
N LEU A 33 26.60 21.22 -0.96
CA LEU A 33 26.23 19.88 -1.40
C LEU A 33 25.51 19.87 -2.76
N LYS A 34 25.26 21.04 -3.39
CA LYS A 34 24.47 21.15 -4.62
C LYS A 34 25.00 20.25 -5.73
N ALA A 35 26.32 20.24 -5.94
CA ALA A 35 26.98 19.45 -6.98
C ALA A 35 26.70 17.94 -6.88
N ARG A 36 26.49 17.42 -5.65
CA ARG A 36 26.14 16.02 -5.40
C ARG A 36 24.62 15.77 -5.29
N CYS A 37 23.82 16.82 -5.31
CA CYS A 37 22.42 16.80 -4.92
C CYS A 37 21.47 17.03 -6.11
N THR A 38 21.81 17.90 -7.05
CA THR A 38 21.05 18.13 -8.29
C THR A 38 21.89 18.88 -9.33
N THR A 39 21.64 18.64 -10.62
CA THR A 39 22.20 19.42 -11.73
C THR A 39 21.37 20.66 -12.08
N GLY A 40 20.17 20.81 -11.51
CA GLY A 40 19.28 21.94 -11.75
C GLY A 40 19.66 23.21 -10.97
N LYS A 41 18.92 24.30 -11.22
CA LYS A 41 19.06 25.57 -10.46
C LYS A 41 18.82 25.34 -8.96
N GLU A 42 17.78 24.60 -8.62
CA GLU A 42 17.38 24.24 -7.26
C GLU A 42 16.86 22.80 -7.22
N ARG A 43 17.05 22.11 -6.09
CA ARG A 43 16.40 20.81 -5.86
C ARG A 43 14.96 21.03 -5.45
N ARG A 44 14.03 20.47 -6.24
CA ARG A 44 12.61 20.40 -5.89
C ARG A 44 12.26 19.01 -5.41
N ILE A 45 11.65 18.90 -4.23
CA ILE A 45 11.20 17.63 -3.64
C ILE A 45 9.68 17.64 -3.61
N THR A 46 9.06 16.70 -4.28
CA THR A 46 7.61 16.49 -4.18
C THR A 46 7.35 15.42 -3.14
N ARG A 47 6.45 15.69 -2.20
CA ARG A 47 5.92 14.70 -1.26
C ARG A 47 4.41 14.63 -1.34
N TRP A 48 3.89 13.45 -1.12
CA TRP A 48 2.46 13.29 -0.87
C TRP A 48 2.12 13.79 0.54
N GLU A 49 0.95 14.40 0.72
CA GLU A 49 0.49 14.89 2.03
C GLU A 49 0.58 13.83 3.14
N HIS A 50 0.26 12.57 2.82
CA HIS A 50 0.31 11.48 3.78
C HIS A 50 1.56 10.60 3.64
N GLU A 51 2.66 11.13 3.11
CA GLU A 51 3.92 10.37 2.99
C GLU A 51 4.49 9.93 4.34
N HIS A 52 4.13 10.61 5.43
CA HIS A 52 4.44 10.15 6.79
C HIS A 52 3.86 8.76 7.11
N LEU A 53 2.76 8.34 6.48
CA LEU A 53 2.21 6.99 6.62
C LEU A 53 3.12 5.95 5.97
N ILE A 54 3.74 6.32 4.84
CA ILE A 54 4.70 5.48 4.13
C ILE A 54 6.01 5.42 4.93
N ASP A 55 6.52 6.55 5.41
CA ASP A 55 7.70 6.60 6.29
C ASP A 55 7.47 5.74 7.55
N ALA A 56 6.30 5.84 8.20
CA ALA A 56 5.95 4.99 9.35
C ALA A 56 5.78 3.51 9.00
N MET A 57 5.35 3.18 7.78
CA MET A 57 5.34 1.81 7.28
C MET A 57 6.77 1.28 7.08
N TYR A 58 7.67 2.10 6.52
CA TYR A 58 9.07 1.73 6.34
C TYR A 58 9.79 1.53 7.67
N SER A 59 9.64 2.44 8.64
CA SER A 59 10.25 2.28 9.97
C SER A 59 9.82 0.96 10.63
N ARG A 60 8.52 0.64 10.60
CA ARG A 60 8.02 -0.66 11.12
C ARG A 60 8.65 -1.88 10.43
N MET A 61 8.95 -1.78 9.13
CA MET A 61 9.61 -2.85 8.38
C MET A 61 11.11 -2.94 8.68
N GLU A 62 11.78 -1.81 8.87
CA GLU A 62 13.20 -1.77 9.28
C GLU A 62 13.38 -2.35 10.68
N ASP A 63 12.51 -2.00 11.62
CA ASP A 63 12.51 -2.51 12.99
C ASP A 63 12.25 -4.02 13.06
N ASN A 64 11.55 -4.57 12.05
CA ASN A 64 11.18 -5.99 12.02
C ASN A 64 11.35 -6.59 10.61
N PRO A 65 12.58 -6.94 10.21
CA PRO A 65 12.89 -7.44 8.87
C PRO A 65 12.15 -8.74 8.49
N SER A 66 11.68 -9.50 9.48
CA SER A 66 10.93 -10.74 9.28
C SER A 66 9.47 -10.51 8.82
N LEU A 67 8.89 -9.32 9.04
CA LEU A 67 7.47 -9.06 8.75
C LEU A 67 7.12 -9.29 7.28
N MET A 68 8.00 -8.91 6.36
CA MET A 68 7.77 -9.11 4.93
C MET A 68 7.81 -10.59 4.55
N ARG A 69 8.64 -11.40 5.22
CA ARG A 69 8.68 -12.85 5.05
C ARG A 69 7.42 -13.49 5.61
N THR A 70 7.02 -13.12 6.82
CA THR A 70 5.77 -13.60 7.44
C THR A 70 4.57 -13.26 6.58
N ARG A 71 4.44 -11.99 6.15
CA ARG A 71 3.37 -11.56 5.26
C ARG A 71 3.32 -12.41 4.00
N ARG A 72 4.46 -12.62 3.35
CA ARG A 72 4.58 -13.48 2.16
C ARG A 72 4.01 -14.88 2.44
N CYS A 73 4.53 -15.57 3.46
CA CYS A 73 4.09 -16.91 3.81
C CYS A 73 2.60 -16.98 4.20
N THR A 74 2.08 -15.95 4.87
CA THR A 74 0.67 -15.92 5.29
C THR A 74 -0.28 -15.65 4.13
N VAL A 75 0.07 -14.80 3.16
CA VAL A 75 -0.85 -14.41 2.08
C VAL A 75 -0.74 -15.29 0.84
N GLU A 76 0.42 -15.88 0.56
CA GLU A 76 0.64 -16.71 -0.63
C GLU A 76 -0.29 -17.91 -0.65
N HIS A 77 -0.48 -18.58 0.49
CA HIS A 77 -1.37 -19.74 0.57
C HIS A 77 -2.85 -19.37 0.26
N PRO A 78 -3.48 -18.38 0.92
CA PRO A 78 -4.80 -17.88 0.54
C PRO A 78 -4.94 -17.54 -0.94
N PHE A 79 -3.98 -16.79 -1.50
CA PHE A 79 -4.03 -16.41 -2.90
C PHE A 79 -3.91 -17.61 -3.84
N GLY A 80 -3.04 -18.58 -3.51
CA GLY A 80 -2.89 -19.82 -4.26
C GLY A 80 -4.16 -20.66 -4.23
N THR A 81 -4.76 -20.85 -3.06
CA THR A 81 -6.01 -21.61 -2.91
C THR A 81 -7.17 -20.96 -3.66
N ILE A 82 -7.36 -19.64 -3.51
CA ILE A 82 -8.42 -18.92 -4.21
C ILE A 82 -8.24 -19.04 -5.73
N LYS A 83 -7.01 -18.85 -6.24
CA LYS A 83 -6.72 -19.03 -7.67
C LYS A 83 -6.96 -20.45 -8.16
N ALA A 84 -6.57 -21.46 -7.39
CA ALA A 84 -6.83 -22.85 -7.74
C ALA A 84 -8.33 -23.16 -7.78
N TRP A 85 -9.13 -22.63 -6.86
CA TRP A 85 -10.58 -22.81 -6.83
C TRP A 85 -11.31 -22.04 -7.95
N MET A 86 -10.82 -20.86 -8.33
CA MET A 86 -11.37 -20.09 -9.45
C MET A 86 -11.17 -20.77 -10.81
N GLY A 87 -10.30 -21.78 -10.90
CA GLY A 87 -9.93 -22.41 -12.17
C GLY A 87 -8.96 -21.55 -12.99
N SER A 88 -8.47 -22.12 -14.10
CA SER A 88 -7.38 -21.53 -14.88
C SER A 88 -7.77 -20.37 -15.80
N THR A 89 -9.04 -19.95 -15.85
CA THR A 89 -9.55 -19.24 -17.04
C THR A 89 -10.59 -18.15 -16.77
N HIS A 90 -10.22 -17.11 -16.01
CA HIS A 90 -10.88 -15.80 -16.01
C HIS A 90 -12.16 -15.66 -15.15
N PHE A 91 -12.39 -14.42 -14.69
CA PHE A 91 -13.63 -14.02 -14.05
C PHE A 91 -14.82 -14.23 -14.98
N GLN A 92 -15.92 -14.73 -14.44
CA GLN A 92 -17.16 -14.95 -15.18
C GLN A 92 -17.83 -13.63 -15.55
N MET A 93 -17.69 -12.62 -14.68
CA MET A 93 -18.35 -11.34 -14.84
C MET A 93 -17.56 -10.38 -15.73
N ARG A 94 -18.31 -9.53 -16.47
CA ARG A 94 -17.75 -8.41 -17.23
C ARG A 94 -17.92 -7.09 -16.47
N ARG A 95 -17.01 -6.14 -16.74
CA ARG A 95 -16.90 -4.79 -16.12
C ARG A 95 -16.36 -4.83 -14.68
N LEU A 96 -15.55 -3.82 -14.34
CA LEU A 96 -14.81 -3.76 -13.07
C LEU A 96 -15.70 -3.87 -11.82
N LYS A 97 -16.90 -3.25 -11.83
CA LYS A 97 -17.83 -3.33 -10.69
C LYS A 97 -18.20 -4.77 -10.37
N ASN A 98 -18.54 -5.56 -11.38
CA ASN A 98 -19.02 -6.93 -11.19
C ASN A 98 -17.86 -7.89 -10.87
N VAL A 99 -16.71 -7.71 -11.54
CA VAL A 99 -15.48 -8.47 -11.23
C VAL A 99 -15.03 -8.26 -9.79
N ARG A 100 -15.16 -7.04 -9.26
CA ARG A 100 -14.86 -6.75 -7.84
C ARG A 100 -15.79 -7.53 -6.90
N THR A 101 -17.07 -7.64 -7.22
CA THR A 101 -18.03 -8.43 -6.45
C THR A 101 -17.68 -9.92 -6.50
N GLU A 102 -17.36 -10.45 -7.68
CA GLU A 102 -16.95 -11.84 -7.85
C GLU A 102 -15.71 -12.18 -7.02
N MET A 103 -14.67 -11.35 -7.10
CA MET A 103 -13.47 -11.48 -6.25
C MET A 103 -13.81 -11.42 -4.75
N ALA A 104 -14.70 -10.51 -4.34
CA ALA A 104 -15.10 -10.39 -2.93
C ALA A 104 -15.81 -11.67 -2.44
N LEU A 105 -16.67 -12.27 -3.25
CA LEU A 105 -17.34 -13.53 -2.92
C LEU A 105 -16.36 -14.69 -2.80
N HIS A 106 -15.35 -14.79 -3.67
CA HIS A 106 -14.31 -15.82 -3.54
C HIS A 106 -13.50 -15.66 -2.25
N VAL A 107 -13.10 -14.43 -1.91
CA VAL A 107 -12.39 -14.15 -0.65
C VAL A 107 -13.26 -14.50 0.55
N LEU A 108 -14.55 -14.15 0.52
CA LEU A 108 -15.51 -14.48 1.57
C LEU A 108 -15.65 -16.00 1.76
N ALA A 109 -15.85 -16.74 0.66
CA ALA A 109 -15.98 -18.19 0.70
C ALA A 109 -14.72 -18.87 1.25
N TYR A 110 -13.53 -18.39 0.85
CA TYR A 110 -12.26 -18.87 1.40
C TYR A 110 -12.17 -18.59 2.90
N ASN A 111 -12.47 -17.37 3.34
CA ASN A 111 -12.41 -16.99 4.75
C ASN A 111 -13.37 -17.83 5.60
N ILE A 112 -14.62 -18.04 5.15
CA ILE A 112 -15.59 -18.90 5.85
C ILE A 112 -15.04 -20.32 5.95
N LYS A 113 -14.57 -20.92 4.84
CA LYS A 113 -14.02 -22.28 4.85
C LYS A 113 -12.80 -22.40 5.76
N ARG A 114 -11.91 -21.41 5.75
CA ARG A 114 -10.74 -21.37 6.64
C ARG A 114 -11.16 -21.29 8.11
N MET A 115 -12.13 -20.43 8.45
CA MET A 115 -12.63 -20.31 9.82
C MET A 115 -13.32 -21.59 10.29
N ILE A 116 -14.14 -22.22 9.44
CA ILE A 116 -14.73 -23.54 9.75
C ILE A 116 -13.64 -24.57 10.06
N ASN A 117 -12.56 -24.61 9.29
CA ASN A 117 -11.45 -25.53 9.55
C ASN A 117 -10.67 -25.20 10.84
N MET A 118 -10.62 -23.94 11.27
CA MET A 118 -9.87 -23.51 12.45
C MET A 118 -10.66 -23.67 13.76
N ILE A 119 -11.94 -23.32 13.76
CA ILE A 119 -12.76 -23.25 14.99
C ILE A 119 -14.04 -24.10 14.94
N GLY A 120 -14.35 -24.70 13.79
CA GLY A 120 -15.59 -25.43 13.55
C GLY A 120 -16.77 -24.53 13.18
N ALA A 121 -17.74 -25.10 12.45
CA ALA A 121 -18.91 -24.35 11.95
C ALA A 121 -19.79 -23.77 13.08
N GLY A 122 -20.02 -24.55 14.14
CA GLY A 122 -20.86 -24.10 15.27
C GLY A 122 -20.26 -22.92 16.04
N ALA A 123 -18.94 -22.90 16.24
CA ALA A 123 -18.27 -21.78 16.89
C ALA A 123 -18.29 -20.52 16.00
N LEU A 124 -18.07 -20.69 14.70
CA LEU A 124 -18.16 -19.58 13.75
C LEU A 124 -19.54 -18.94 13.72
N ILE A 125 -20.62 -19.73 13.66
CA ILE A 125 -21.99 -19.22 13.66
C ILE A 125 -22.27 -18.41 14.93
N ARG A 126 -21.84 -18.91 16.10
CA ARG A 126 -21.99 -18.18 17.36
C ARG A 126 -21.21 -16.86 17.36
N ALA A 127 -19.99 -16.84 16.82
CA ALA A 127 -19.17 -15.64 16.74
C ALA A 127 -19.76 -14.57 15.80
N MET A 128 -20.51 -14.98 14.77
CA MET A 128 -21.18 -14.06 13.84
C MET A 128 -22.51 -13.51 14.36
N ALA A 129 -23.11 -14.15 15.36
CA ALA A 129 -24.39 -13.74 15.94
C ALA A 129 -24.25 -12.77 17.13
N ALA A 130 -23.01 -12.53 17.60
CA ALA A 130 -22.66 -11.58 18.64
C ALA A 130 -22.37 -10.19 18.06
#